data_AF-A0A173KXB0-F1
#
_entry.id   AF-A0A173KXB0-F1
#
_cell.length_a   1.000
_cell.length_b   1.000
_cell.length_c   1.000
_cell.angle_alpha   90.00
_cell.angle_beta   90.00
_cell.angle_gamma   90.00
#
_symmetry.space_group_name_H-M   'P 1'
#
loop_
_entity.id
_entity.type
_entity.pdbx_description
1 polymer ?
#
loop_
_entity_poly.entity_id
_entity_poly.type
_entity_poly.pdbx_seq_one_letter_code
_entity_poly.pdbx_strand_id
1 'polypeptide(L)' 'MTHPDYRALAAQARSEADASSLDNVRNRCLRSEAAFLTMAHRQDLADANRARREAAAAAAKDAETV' A
#
# COMPACT_ATOMS: atom_id res chain seq x y z
N MET A 1 -4.29 -12.77 -9.27
CA MET A 1 -4.93 -11.46 -9.07
C MET A 1 -3.84 -10.48 -8.69
N THR A 2 -3.55 -9.50 -9.54
CA THR A 2 -2.61 -8.40 -9.21
C THR A 2 -3.19 -7.60 -8.06
N HIS A 3 -2.43 -7.40 -6.99
CA HIS A 3 -2.86 -6.55 -5.88
C HIS A 3 -3.07 -5.11 -6.39
N PRO A 4 -4.13 -4.41 -5.97
CA PRO A 4 -4.33 -3.01 -6.35
C PRO A 4 -3.13 -2.16 -5.86
N ASP A 5 -2.63 -1.28 -6.72
CA ASP A 5 -1.65 -0.27 -6.33
C ASP A 5 -2.37 0.86 -5.59
N TYR A 6 -2.41 0.76 -4.26
CA TYR A 6 -3.06 1.76 -3.43
C TYR A 6 -2.37 3.12 -3.47
N ARG A 7 -1.08 3.21 -3.83
CA ARG A 7 -0.41 4.52 -4.00
C ARG A 7 -0.88 5.20 -5.27
N ALA A 8 -1.02 4.47 -6.37
CA ALA A 8 -1.61 5.00 -7.60
C ALA A 8 -3.06 5.47 -7.37
N LEU A 9 -3.86 4.69 -6.64
CA LEU A 9 -5.23 5.08 -6.28
C LEU A 9 -5.29 6.32 -5.38
N ALA A 10 -4.37 6.46 -4.42
CA ALA A 10 -4.26 7.65 -3.58
C ALA A 10 -3.91 8.90 -4.42
N ALA A 11 -2.92 8.80 -5.31
CA ALA A 11 -2.54 9.89 -6.20
C ALA A 11 -3.69 10.31 -7.13
N GLN A 12 -4.44 9.35 -7.65
CA GLN A 12 -5.63 9.61 -8.46
C GLN A 12 -6.70 10.36 -7.65
N ALA A 13 -7.00 9.89 -6.44
CA ALA A 13 -7.97 10.55 -5.56
C ALA A 13 -7.54 11.99 -5.20
N ARG A 14 -6.24 12.24 -5.04
CA ARG A 14 -5.71 13.59 -4.82
C ARG A 14 -5.92 14.49 -6.04
N SER A 15 -5.59 14.00 -7.23
CA SER A 15 -5.82 14.72 -8.49
C SER A 15 -7.29 15.10 -8.68
N GLU A 16 -8.21 14.18 -8.34
CA GLU A 16 -9.65 14.45 -8.38
C GLU A 16 -10.10 15.49 -7.35
N ALA A 17 -9.50 15.50 -6.16
CA ALA A 17 -9.76 16.52 -5.15
C ALA A 17 -9.33 17.91 -5.63
N ASP A 18 -8.16 17.99 -6.27
CA ASP A 18 -7.57 19.23 -6.79
C ASP A 18 -8.37 19.76 -8.00
N ALA A 19 -8.89 18.87 -8.85
CA ALA A 19 -9.75 19.23 -9.98
C ALA A 19 -11.18 19.63 -9.57
N SER A 20 -11.61 19.30 -8.35
CA SER A 20 -12.99 19.53 -7.92
C SER A 20 -13.24 20.99 -7.51
N SER A 21 -14.29 21.58 -8.07
CA SER A 21 -14.82 22.89 -7.69
C SER A 21 -15.83 22.84 -6.54
N LEU A 22 -16.25 21.64 -6.12
CA LEU A 22 -17.22 21.45 -5.03
C LEU A 22 -16.53 20.90 -3.78
N ASP A 23 -16.67 21.60 -2.66
CA ASP A 23 -15.99 21.23 -1.41
C ASP A 23 -16.41 19.85 -0.88
N ASN A 24 -17.67 19.45 -1.07
CA ASN A 24 -18.15 18.13 -0.65
C ASN A 24 -17.46 17.00 -1.44
N VAL A 25 -17.23 17.18 -2.73
CA VAL A 25 -16.54 16.22 -3.60
C VAL A 25 -15.06 16.20 -3.26
N ARG A 26 -14.42 17.38 -3.11
CA ARG A 26 -13.03 17.50 -2.64
C ARG A 26 -12.81 16.73 -1.34
N ASN A 27 -13.65 16.98 -0.33
CA ASN A 27 -13.55 16.32 0.96
C ASN A 27 -13.73 14.81 0.88
N ARG A 28 -14.63 14.32 0.01
CA ARG A 28 -14.78 12.88 -0.23
C ARG A 28 -13.51 12.29 -0.86
N CYS A 29 -12.94 12.95 -1.87
CA CYS A 29 -11.72 12.51 -2.55
C CYS A 29 -10.52 12.47 -1.59
N LEU A 30 -10.35 13.48 -0.72
CA LEU A 30 -9.30 13.49 0.31
C LEU A 30 -9.47 12.36 1.34
N ARG A 31 -10.71 12.01 1.70
CA ARG A 31 -10.97 10.84 2.57
C ARG A 31 -10.62 9.52 1.87
N SER A 32 -10.88 9.42 0.57
CA SER A 32 -10.47 8.26 -0.23
C SER A 32 -8.94 8.15 -0.32
N GLU A 33 -8.24 9.27 -0.58
CA GLU A 33 -6.77 9.33 -0.56
C GLU A 33 -6.22 8.79 0.76
N ALA A 34 -6.71 9.29 1.90
CA ALA A 34 -6.27 8.84 3.22
C ALA A 34 -6.51 7.34 3.47
N ALA A 35 -7.65 6.81 3.01
CA ALA A 35 -7.96 5.38 3.12
C ALA A 35 -7.00 4.53 2.28
N PHE A 36 -6.72 4.96 1.04
CA PHE A 36 -5.77 4.27 0.17
C PHE A 36 -4.34 4.32 0.72
N LEU A 37 -3.88 5.46 1.23
CA LEU A 37 -2.57 5.55 1.88
C LEU A 37 -2.44 4.61 3.09
N THR A 38 -3.52 4.47 3.87
CA THR A 38 -3.55 3.51 4.98
C THR A 38 -3.42 2.07 4.48
N MET A 39 -4.05 1.72 3.37
CA MET A 39 -3.94 0.38 2.77
C MET A 39 -2.55 0.14 2.15
N ALA A 40 -1.98 1.14 1.49
CA ALA A 40 -0.62 1.09 0.95
C ALA A 40 0.39 0.79 2.07
N HIS A 41 0.29 1.52 3.19
CA HIS A 41 1.16 1.26 4.35
C HIS A 41 0.99 -0.16 4.91
N ARG A 42 -0.24 -0.69 4.94
CA ARG A 42 -0.48 -2.08 5.37
C ARG A 42 0.12 -3.10 4.41
N GLN A 43 0.08 -2.85 3.10
CA GLN A 43 0.76 -3.68 2.10
C GLN A 43 2.28 -3.64 2.31
N ASP A 44 2.87 -2.45 2.43
CA ASP A 44 4.31 -2.27 2.66
C ASP A 44 4.77 -3.08 3.89
N LEU A 45 4.01 -3.04 4.99
CA LEU A 45 4.29 -3.83 6.19
C LEU A 45 4.13 -5.34 5.98
N ALA A 46 3.12 -5.77 5.22
CA ALA A 46 2.91 -7.18 4.93
C ALA A 46 4.05 -7.75 4.08
N ASP A 47 4.50 -6.99 3.08
CA ASP A 47 5.58 -7.37 2.18
C ASP A 47 6.94 -7.39 2.90
N ALA A 48 7.22 -6.40 3.75
CA ALA A 48 8.41 -6.41 4.60
C ALA A 48 8.43 -7.63 5.54
N ASN A 49 7.29 -7.96 6.16
CA ASN A 49 7.18 -9.13 7.02
C ASN A 49 7.35 -10.44 6.25
N ARG A 50 6.83 -10.52 5.03
CA ARG A 50 7.01 -11.68 4.14
C ARG A 50 8.48 -11.86 3.80
N ALA A 51 9.14 -10.81 3.32
CA ALA A 51 10.57 -10.83 2.99
C ALA A 51 11.42 -11.26 4.20
N ARG A 52 11.09 -10.77 5.41
CA ARG A 52 11.77 -11.19 6.65
C ARG A 52 11.63 -12.68 6.93
N ARG A 53 10.42 -13.24 6.75
CA ARG A 53 10.17 -14.68 6.96
C ARG A 53 10.86 -15.54 5.92
N GLU A 54 10.84 -15.11 4.67
CA GLU A 54 11.51 -15.81 3.56
C GLU A 54 13.03 -15.83 3.77
N ALA A 55 13.64 -14.71 4.18
CA ALA A 55 15.06 -14.65 4.52
C ALA A 55 15.41 -15.56 5.71
N ALA A 56 14.58 -15.59 6.76
CA ALA A 56 14.79 -16.47 7.90
C ALA A 56 14.66 -17.96 7.52
N ALA A 57 13.71 -18.30 6.65
CA ALA A 57 13.53 -19.66 6.16
C ALA A 57 14.68 -20.10 5.25
N ALA A 58 15.22 -19.21 4.41
CA ALA A 58 16.40 -19.48 3.61
C ALA A 58 17.63 -19.76 4.50
N ALA A 59 17.89 -18.89 5.48
CA ALA A 59 19.00 -19.08 6.41
C ALA A 59 18.90 -20.38 7.22
N ALA A 60 17.69 -20.78 7.61
CA ALA A 60 17.47 -22.05 8.30
C ALA A 60 17.78 -23.27 7.41
N LYS A 61 17.43 -23.21 6.12
CA LYS A 61 17.76 -24.26 5.14
C LYS A 61 19.26 -24.36 4.89
N ASP A 62 19.94 -23.23 4.79
CA ASP A 62 21.40 -23.19 4.59
C ASP A 62 22.16 -23.74 5.79
N ALA A 63 21.62 -23.62 7.01
CA ALA A 63 22.21 -24.18 8.22
C ALA A 63 21.97 -25.70 8.39
N GLU A 64 20.97 -26.27 7.71
CA GLU A 64 20.66 -27.71 7.75
C GLU A 64 21.47 -28.51 6.71
N THR A 65 21.96 -27.85 5.66
CA THR A 65 22.75 -28.46 4.58
C THR A 65 24.27 -28.40 4.78
N VAL A 66 24.75 -27.75 5.85
CA VAL A 66 26.18 -27.66 6.25
C VAL A 66 26.44 -28.56 7.46
#